data_AF-A0AAE5QDU6-F1
#
_entry.id   AF-A0AAE5QDU6-F1
#
_cell.length_a   1.000
_cell.length_b   1.000
_cell.length_c   1.000
_cell.angle_alpha   90.00
_cell.angle_beta   90.00
_cell.angle_gamma   90.00
#
_symmetry.space_group_name_H-M   'P 1'
#
loop_
_entity.id
_entity.type
_entity.pdbx_description
1 polymer ?
#
loop_
_entity_poly.entity_id
_entity_poly.type
_entity_poly.pdbx_seq_one_letter_code
_entity_poly.pdbx_strand_id
1 'polypeptide(L)'
;MGGISTNKAAQNLEHYLEKEHKGELGFRELNRFFNAATMNPNMFTVVIFHKEIPEIEFYCHVNPKELLENDTLSYYGKENLKIADLYERERKRYETRQNVKADFVNEIPKIKFENDRFEIFVPGEIETAALHDVIERFVARLNSVYEELDIPYTMSLFIKTEAHPEGFIDIPLENIENQWYPQMFMLSATMNNFATIEKDIKQRIQTDLDASYPNYEIDDNYRKIILDKSSLSKIAWVQYLKDKTIDNDKNEKWQNPLTGLYITYYDIQTGHLYFGEMVSQENDNISYDETLALIKLKVEAEGIQM
;
A
#
# COMPACT_ATOMS: atom_id res chain seq x y z
N MET A 1 -32.83 -7.49 -31.24
CA MET A 1 -33.13 -7.26 -29.81
C MET A 1 -32.49 -5.95 -29.38
N GLY A 2 -33.28 -4.97 -28.93
CA GLY A 2 -32.78 -3.64 -28.55
C GLY A 2 -32.22 -3.58 -27.13
N GLY A 3 -31.30 -2.64 -26.89
CA GLY A 3 -30.79 -2.31 -25.56
C GLY A 3 -31.78 -1.44 -24.77
N ILE A 4 -31.87 -1.62 -23.46
CA ILE A 4 -32.67 -0.75 -22.57
C ILE A 4 -31.96 0.59 -22.34
N SER A 5 -32.70 1.67 -22.05
CA SER A 5 -32.11 2.97 -21.69
C SER A 5 -31.52 2.94 -20.27
N THR A 6 -30.61 3.86 -19.96
CA THR A 6 -30.03 3.98 -18.60
C THR A 6 -31.12 4.24 -17.55
N ASN A 7 -32.12 5.07 -17.86
CA ASN A 7 -33.25 5.32 -16.94
C ASN A 7 -34.06 4.05 -16.68
N LYS A 8 -34.31 3.23 -17.70
CA LYS A 8 -35.03 1.98 -17.53
C LYS A 8 -34.18 0.95 -16.76
N ALA A 9 -32.87 0.94 -16.99
CA ALA A 9 -31.93 0.11 -16.24
C ALA A 9 -31.92 0.47 -14.75
N ALA A 10 -31.86 1.77 -14.44
CA ALA A 10 -31.93 2.29 -13.07
C ALA A 10 -33.23 1.87 -12.37
N GLN A 11 -34.39 2.06 -13.01
CA GLN A 11 -35.69 1.64 -12.47
C GLN A 11 -35.77 0.14 -12.19
N ASN A 12 -35.26 -0.68 -13.12
CA ASN A 12 -35.28 -2.12 -12.94
C ASN A 12 -34.34 -2.57 -11.80
N LEU A 13 -33.16 -1.97 -11.67
CA LEU A 13 -32.24 -2.26 -10.59
C LEU A 13 -32.81 -1.81 -9.24
N GLU A 14 -33.39 -0.62 -9.16
CA GLU A 14 -34.07 -0.13 -7.95
C GLU A 14 -35.20 -1.06 -7.52
N HIS A 15 -36.04 -1.50 -8.48
CA HIS A 15 -37.11 -2.45 -8.19
C HIS A 15 -36.58 -3.80 -7.67
N TYR A 16 -35.49 -4.29 -8.24
CA TYR A 16 -34.83 -5.51 -7.77
C TYR A 16 -34.32 -5.34 -6.32
N LEU A 17 -33.58 -4.27 -6.03
CA LEU A 17 -33.01 -4.03 -4.70
C LEU A 17 -34.11 -3.82 -3.65
N GLU A 18 -35.21 -3.15 -4.00
CA GLU A 18 -36.37 -3.00 -3.12
C GLU A 18 -37.01 -4.36 -2.79
N LYS A 19 -37.15 -5.24 -3.79
CA LYS A 19 -37.79 -6.55 -3.64
C LYS A 19 -36.92 -7.55 -2.87
N GLU A 20 -35.66 -7.71 -3.27
CA GLU A 20 -34.79 -8.77 -2.75
C GLU A 20 -33.99 -8.33 -1.52
N HIS A 21 -33.76 -7.02 -1.35
CA HIS A 21 -32.99 -6.44 -0.25
C HIS A 21 -33.79 -5.45 0.60
N LYS A 22 -35.12 -5.42 0.46
CA LYS A 22 -36.05 -4.59 1.27
C LYS A 22 -35.67 -3.11 1.33
N GLY A 23 -35.02 -2.62 0.27
CA GLY A 23 -34.57 -1.23 0.19
C GLY A 23 -33.33 -0.90 1.06
N GLU A 24 -32.66 -1.89 1.67
CA GLU A 24 -31.42 -1.69 2.45
C GLU A 24 -30.24 -1.24 1.57
N LEU A 25 -30.24 -1.69 0.31
CA LEU A 25 -29.19 -1.39 -0.67
C LEU A 25 -29.58 -0.23 -1.59
N GLY A 26 -28.60 0.60 -1.92
CA GLY A 26 -28.64 1.63 -2.95
C GLY A 26 -27.61 1.36 -4.05
N PHE A 27 -27.62 2.18 -5.10
CA PHE A 27 -26.62 2.09 -6.16
C PHE A 27 -26.19 3.46 -6.69
N ARG A 28 -24.97 3.53 -7.22
CA ARG A 28 -24.39 4.68 -7.91
C ARG A 28 -23.56 4.23 -9.12
N GLU A 29 -23.17 5.18 -9.96
CA GLU A 29 -22.26 4.94 -11.10
C GLU A 29 -22.75 3.86 -12.08
N LEU A 30 -24.07 3.84 -12.34
CA LEU A 30 -24.69 2.93 -13.30
C LEU A 30 -24.33 3.33 -14.74
N ASN A 31 -23.31 2.67 -15.30
CA ASN A 31 -22.79 2.99 -16.64
C ASN A 31 -22.93 1.80 -17.57
N ARG A 32 -23.24 2.05 -18.85
CA ARG A 32 -23.37 0.95 -19.82
C ARG A 32 -22.00 0.33 -20.07
N PHE A 33 -21.94 -0.99 -19.95
CA PHE A 33 -20.77 -1.80 -20.25
C PHE A 33 -20.99 -2.58 -21.54
N PHE A 34 -20.12 -2.40 -22.53
CA PHE A 34 -20.14 -3.24 -23.71
C PHE A 34 -19.23 -4.44 -23.51
N ASN A 35 -19.83 -5.60 -23.21
CA ASN A 35 -19.09 -6.87 -23.18
C ASN A 35 -18.93 -7.39 -24.62
N ALA A 36 -17.73 -7.25 -25.19
CA ALA A 36 -17.43 -7.70 -26.55
C ALA A 36 -17.58 -9.22 -26.74
N ALA A 37 -17.41 -10.01 -25.68
CA ALA A 37 -17.49 -11.48 -25.76
C ALA A 37 -18.94 -11.99 -25.85
N THR A 38 -19.87 -11.36 -25.14
CA THR A 38 -21.30 -11.77 -25.15
C THR A 38 -22.16 -10.91 -26.09
N MET A 39 -21.60 -9.79 -26.59
CA MET A 39 -22.30 -8.79 -27.40
C MET A 39 -23.62 -8.31 -26.76
N ASN A 40 -23.75 -8.42 -25.43
CA ASN A 40 -24.98 -8.07 -24.73
C ASN A 40 -25.07 -6.54 -24.53
N PRO A 41 -26.01 -5.85 -25.19
CA PRO A 41 -26.12 -4.39 -25.10
C PRO A 41 -26.77 -3.88 -23.82
N ASN A 42 -27.20 -4.80 -22.93
CA ASN A 42 -27.90 -4.50 -21.67
C ASN A 42 -27.02 -4.70 -20.44
N MET A 43 -25.71 -4.89 -20.61
CA MET A 43 -24.79 -4.95 -19.49
C MET A 43 -24.47 -3.55 -18.97
N PHE A 44 -24.42 -3.42 -17.64
CA PHE A 44 -24.04 -2.20 -16.95
C PHE A 44 -23.00 -2.51 -15.87
N THR A 45 -22.06 -1.60 -15.68
CA THR A 45 -21.25 -1.50 -14.47
C THR A 45 -22.04 -0.73 -13.42
N VAL A 46 -21.92 -1.11 -12.15
CA VAL A 46 -22.60 -0.42 -11.05
C VAL A 46 -21.85 -0.62 -9.74
N VAL A 47 -21.90 0.39 -8.87
CA VAL A 47 -21.51 0.28 -7.46
C VAL A 47 -22.79 0.14 -6.64
N ILE A 48 -22.90 -0.94 -5.88
CA ILE A 48 -24.00 -1.20 -4.95
C ILE A 48 -23.46 -0.98 -3.53
N PHE A 49 -24.23 -0.31 -2.67
CA PHE A 49 -23.82 0.03 -1.31
C PHE A 49 -24.96 -0.13 -0.31
N HIS A 50 -24.64 -0.40 0.95
CA HIS A 50 -25.60 -0.40 2.05
C HIS A 50 -25.93 1.05 2.46
N LYS A 51 -27.21 1.43 2.51
CA LYS A 51 -27.62 2.82 2.76
C LYS A 51 -27.20 3.36 4.13
N GLU A 52 -27.32 2.55 5.18
CA GLU A 52 -26.96 2.93 6.56
C GLU A 52 -25.45 2.78 6.87
N ILE A 53 -24.75 1.90 6.15
CA ILE A 53 -23.30 1.65 6.33
C ILE A 53 -22.63 1.70 4.95
N PRO A 54 -22.40 2.90 4.38
CA PRO A 54 -21.89 3.03 3.01
C PRO A 54 -20.53 2.37 2.75
N GLU A 55 -19.76 2.07 3.80
CA GLU A 55 -18.51 1.31 3.71
C GLU A 55 -18.71 -0.15 3.27
N ILE A 56 -19.93 -0.67 3.37
CA ILE A 56 -20.32 -1.95 2.75
C ILE A 56 -20.75 -1.65 1.32
N GLU A 57 -19.79 -1.66 0.40
CA GLU A 57 -20.04 -1.46 -1.02
C GLU A 57 -19.21 -2.40 -1.90
N PHE A 58 -19.76 -2.72 -3.08
CA PHE A 58 -19.06 -3.53 -4.08
C PHE A 58 -19.40 -3.07 -5.49
N TYR A 59 -18.41 -3.25 -6.36
CA TYR A 59 -18.55 -3.07 -7.79
C TYR A 59 -18.99 -4.39 -8.45
N CYS A 60 -19.98 -4.33 -9.34
CA CYS A 60 -20.38 -5.49 -10.12
C CYS A 60 -20.90 -5.13 -11.51
N HIS A 61 -21.08 -6.17 -12.31
CA HIS A 61 -21.67 -6.10 -13.64
C HIS A 61 -23.05 -6.75 -13.62
N VAL A 62 -24.07 -5.98 -14.01
CA VAL A 62 -25.48 -6.42 -13.99
C VAL A 62 -26.11 -6.33 -15.37
N ASN A 63 -27.09 -7.21 -15.66
CA ASN A 63 -28.01 -7.06 -16.79
C ASN A 63 -29.40 -6.68 -16.26
N PRO A 64 -29.71 -5.38 -16.08
CA PRO A 64 -30.97 -4.93 -15.46
C PRO A 64 -32.21 -5.29 -16.27
N LYS A 65 -32.06 -5.74 -17.52
CA LYS A 65 -33.17 -6.24 -18.32
C LYS A 65 -33.64 -7.61 -17.84
N GLU A 66 -32.71 -8.47 -17.43
CA GLU A 66 -32.96 -9.87 -17.02
C GLU A 66 -33.02 -10.02 -15.51
N LEU A 67 -32.44 -9.08 -14.75
CA LEU A 67 -32.29 -9.13 -13.29
C LEU A 67 -33.59 -9.42 -12.51
N LEU A 68 -34.75 -9.06 -13.05
CA LEU A 68 -36.05 -9.29 -12.43
C LEU A 68 -36.57 -10.73 -12.57
N GLU A 69 -36.07 -11.47 -13.57
CA GLU A 69 -36.47 -12.85 -13.88
C GLU A 69 -35.36 -13.84 -13.52
N ASN A 70 -34.10 -13.44 -13.72
CA ASN A 70 -32.90 -14.20 -13.35
C ASN A 70 -31.88 -13.23 -12.74
N ASP A 71 -31.63 -13.40 -11.45
CA ASP A 71 -30.74 -12.56 -10.65
C ASP A 71 -29.27 -13.02 -10.67
N THR A 72 -28.97 -14.06 -11.45
CA THR A 72 -27.61 -14.55 -11.64
C THR A 72 -26.80 -13.54 -12.46
N LEU A 73 -25.65 -13.15 -11.93
CA LEU A 73 -24.73 -12.22 -12.55
C LEU A 73 -23.94 -12.92 -13.66
N SER A 74 -24.47 -12.84 -14.89
CA SER A 74 -23.92 -13.51 -16.08
C SER A 74 -22.45 -13.18 -16.40
N TYR A 75 -21.92 -12.07 -15.88
CA TYR A 75 -20.50 -11.72 -16.03
C TYR A 75 -19.56 -12.69 -15.28
N TYR A 76 -20.01 -13.27 -14.18
CA TYR A 76 -19.20 -14.18 -13.34
C TYR A 76 -19.25 -15.64 -13.81
N GLY A 77 -19.79 -15.88 -15.03
CA GLY A 77 -19.70 -17.15 -15.73
C GLY A 77 -20.24 -18.33 -14.91
N LYS A 78 -19.36 -19.26 -14.53
CA LYS A 78 -19.71 -20.54 -13.89
C LYS A 78 -20.01 -20.44 -12.39
N GLU A 79 -19.67 -19.32 -11.75
CA GLU A 79 -19.86 -19.17 -10.31
C GLU A 79 -21.33 -18.94 -9.92
N ASN A 80 -22.19 -18.57 -10.89
CA ASN A 80 -23.60 -18.27 -10.69
C ASN A 80 -23.87 -17.29 -9.52
N LEU A 81 -22.96 -16.33 -9.30
CA LEU A 81 -23.07 -15.36 -8.22
C LEU A 81 -24.29 -14.45 -8.41
N LYS A 82 -24.87 -14.03 -7.29
CA LYS A 82 -25.94 -13.03 -7.21
C LYS A 82 -25.45 -11.77 -6.50
N ILE A 83 -26.24 -10.69 -6.58
CA ILE A 83 -25.99 -9.47 -5.80
C ILE A 83 -25.96 -9.79 -4.30
N ALA A 84 -26.82 -10.69 -3.82
CA ALA A 84 -26.81 -11.15 -2.44
C ALA A 84 -25.49 -11.80 -2.02
N ASP A 85 -24.89 -12.64 -2.86
CA ASP A 85 -23.62 -13.30 -2.52
C ASP A 85 -22.47 -12.29 -2.40
N LEU A 86 -22.42 -11.31 -3.31
CA LEU A 86 -21.43 -10.23 -3.26
C LEU A 86 -21.64 -9.35 -2.02
N TYR A 87 -22.90 -9.03 -1.69
CA TYR A 87 -23.24 -8.26 -0.51
C TYR A 87 -22.84 -8.96 0.79
N GLU A 88 -23.13 -10.26 0.93
CA GLU A 88 -22.74 -11.04 2.11
C GLU A 88 -21.22 -11.12 2.26
N ARG A 89 -20.47 -11.23 1.15
CA ARG A 89 -18.99 -11.19 1.17
C ARG A 89 -18.48 -9.85 1.72
N GLU A 90 -18.98 -8.72 1.21
CA GLU A 90 -18.57 -7.41 1.71
C GLU A 90 -19.01 -7.15 3.15
N ARG A 91 -20.21 -7.63 3.53
CA ARG A 91 -20.65 -7.54 4.92
C ARG A 91 -19.71 -8.32 5.85
N LYS A 92 -19.34 -9.55 5.50
CA LYS A 92 -18.37 -10.36 6.26
C LYS A 92 -17.00 -9.67 6.36
N ARG A 93 -16.50 -9.08 5.26
CA ARG A 93 -15.26 -8.29 5.26
C ARG A 93 -15.37 -7.08 6.20
N TYR A 94 -16.45 -6.32 6.11
CA TYR A 94 -16.69 -5.16 6.98
C TYR A 94 -16.75 -5.57 8.46
N GLU A 95 -17.56 -6.57 8.82
CA GLU A 95 -17.68 -7.08 10.18
C GLU A 95 -16.32 -7.56 10.72
N THR A 96 -15.55 -8.27 9.90
CA THR A 96 -14.18 -8.71 10.25
C THR A 96 -13.27 -7.53 10.56
N ARG A 97 -13.29 -6.49 9.72
CA ARG A 97 -12.54 -5.25 9.96
C ARG A 97 -12.96 -4.59 11.27
N GLN A 98 -14.27 -4.49 11.55
CA GLN A 98 -14.75 -3.89 12.80
C GLN A 98 -14.34 -4.71 14.03
N ASN A 99 -14.35 -6.04 13.95
CA ASN A 99 -13.90 -6.91 15.03
C ASN A 99 -12.41 -6.70 15.32
N VAL A 100 -11.57 -6.63 14.28
CA VAL A 100 -10.14 -6.30 14.45
C VAL A 100 -9.98 -4.91 15.09
N LYS A 101 -10.77 -3.91 14.69
CA LYS A 101 -10.71 -2.58 15.32
C LYS A 101 -11.07 -2.64 16.81
N ALA A 102 -12.09 -3.41 17.16
CA ALA A 102 -12.55 -3.55 18.53
C ALA A 102 -11.50 -4.24 19.42
N ASP A 103 -10.79 -5.25 18.89
CA ASP A 103 -9.75 -5.98 19.61
C ASP A 103 -8.58 -5.08 20.06
N PHE A 104 -8.34 -3.96 19.35
CA PHE A 104 -7.20 -3.06 19.59
C PHE A 104 -7.59 -1.64 20.04
N VAL A 105 -8.87 -1.35 20.28
CA VAL A 105 -9.37 0.03 20.51
C VAL A 105 -8.66 0.80 21.62
N ASN A 106 -8.16 0.11 22.64
CA ASN A 106 -7.46 0.73 23.78
C ASN A 106 -6.02 1.13 23.45
N GLU A 107 -5.38 0.45 22.51
CA GLU A 107 -3.95 0.59 22.18
C GLU A 107 -3.77 1.35 20.87
N ILE A 108 -4.64 1.06 19.90
CA ILE A 108 -4.74 1.71 18.61
C ILE A 108 -6.18 2.23 18.45
N PRO A 109 -6.50 3.42 18.98
CA PRO A 109 -7.86 3.95 18.99
C PRO A 109 -8.39 4.29 17.59
N LYS A 110 -7.51 4.38 16.58
CA LYS A 110 -7.92 4.61 15.19
C LYS A 110 -7.15 3.68 14.26
N ILE A 111 -7.90 2.81 13.59
CA ILE A 111 -7.41 1.93 12.54
C ILE A 111 -8.25 2.18 11.28
N LYS A 112 -7.58 2.43 10.16
CA LYS A 112 -8.21 2.47 8.83
C LYS A 112 -7.65 1.37 7.95
N PHE A 113 -8.54 0.72 7.22
CA PHE A 113 -8.21 -0.27 6.21
C PHE A 113 -8.29 0.43 4.87
N GLU A 114 -7.14 0.86 4.36
CA GLU A 114 -7.02 1.42 3.01
C GLU A 114 -6.69 0.28 2.04
N ASN A 115 -6.68 0.58 0.73
CA ASN A 115 -6.45 -0.42 -0.29
C ASN A 115 -5.01 -0.97 -0.29
N ASP A 116 -4.03 -0.18 0.17
CA ASP A 116 -2.59 -0.50 0.12
C ASP A 116 -1.91 -0.49 1.50
N ARG A 117 -2.64 -0.14 2.57
CA ARG A 117 -2.07 -0.01 3.92
C ARG A 117 -3.12 -0.12 5.03
N PHE A 118 -2.66 -0.48 6.21
CA PHE A 118 -3.39 -0.31 7.46
C PHE A 118 -2.90 0.96 8.14
N GLU A 119 -3.70 2.03 8.16
CA GLU A 119 -3.33 3.22 8.92
C GLU A 119 -3.64 3.01 10.40
N ILE A 120 -2.63 3.20 11.24
CA ILE A 120 -2.66 2.96 12.68
C ILE A 120 -2.27 4.27 13.37
N PHE A 121 -3.09 4.72 14.31
CA PHE A 121 -2.74 5.86 15.17
C PHE A 121 -2.31 5.38 16.55
N VAL A 122 -1.07 5.71 16.93
CA VAL A 122 -0.52 5.46 18.26
C VAL A 122 -0.57 6.76 19.08
N PRO A 123 -1.35 6.81 20.18
CA PRO A 123 -1.47 8.01 21.00
C PRO A 123 -0.23 8.22 21.87
N GLY A 124 0.08 9.49 22.17
CA GLY A 124 1.18 9.86 23.07
C GLY A 124 2.58 9.61 22.50
N GLU A 125 3.56 9.55 23.40
CA GLU A 125 4.95 9.24 23.07
C GLU A 125 5.12 7.74 22.79
N ILE A 126 5.86 7.39 21.73
CA ILE A 126 6.09 5.99 21.39
C ILE A 126 7.11 5.38 22.36
N GLU A 127 6.64 4.43 23.16
CA GLU A 127 7.53 3.45 23.79
C GLU A 127 7.82 2.32 22.79
N THR A 128 9.08 2.16 22.39
CA THR A 128 9.46 1.26 21.29
C THR A 128 9.11 -0.19 21.58
N ALA A 129 9.36 -0.67 22.81
CA ALA A 129 8.99 -2.03 23.21
C ALA A 129 7.47 -2.29 23.12
N ALA A 130 6.65 -1.33 23.56
CA ALA A 130 5.19 -1.42 23.47
C ALA A 130 4.72 -1.38 22.01
N LEU A 131 5.36 -0.56 21.16
CA LEU A 131 5.06 -0.53 19.73
C LEU A 131 5.33 -1.87 19.05
N HIS A 132 6.47 -2.50 19.34
CA HIS A 132 6.81 -3.83 18.79
C HIS A 132 5.79 -4.89 19.21
N ASP A 133 5.42 -4.94 20.49
CA ASP A 133 4.41 -5.88 21.00
C ASP A 133 3.04 -5.68 20.31
N VAL A 134 2.60 -4.42 20.20
CA VAL A 134 1.33 -4.08 19.54
C VAL A 134 1.35 -4.47 18.06
N ILE A 135 2.46 -4.21 17.34
CA ILE A 135 2.61 -4.61 15.94
C ILE A 135 2.54 -6.13 15.79
N GLU A 136 3.28 -6.87 16.62
CA GLU A 136 3.30 -8.34 16.56
C GLU A 136 1.89 -8.91 16.77
N ARG A 137 1.18 -8.45 17.81
CA ARG A 137 -0.20 -8.89 18.07
C ARG A 137 -1.16 -8.47 16.97
N PHE A 138 -1.01 -7.25 16.42
CA PHE A 138 -1.87 -6.75 15.35
C PHE A 138 -1.70 -7.58 14.08
N VAL A 139 -0.46 -7.84 13.65
CA VAL A 139 -0.19 -8.67 12.46
C VAL A 139 -0.66 -10.11 12.69
N ALA A 140 -0.41 -10.69 13.87
CA ALA A 140 -0.92 -12.01 14.21
C ALA A 140 -2.46 -12.08 14.12
N ARG A 141 -3.14 -11.01 14.59
CA ARG A 141 -4.59 -10.91 14.47
C ARG A 141 -5.03 -10.81 13.01
N LEU A 142 -4.40 -9.96 12.21
CA LEU A 142 -4.70 -9.85 10.78
C LEU A 142 -4.54 -11.19 10.05
N ASN A 143 -3.46 -11.93 10.35
CA ASN A 143 -3.22 -13.25 9.78
C ASN A 143 -4.26 -14.29 10.21
N SER A 144 -4.82 -14.19 11.42
CA SER A 144 -5.87 -15.09 11.89
C SER A 144 -7.20 -14.97 11.12
N VAL A 145 -7.39 -13.86 10.38
CA VAL A 145 -8.58 -13.58 9.55
C VAL A 145 -8.19 -13.21 8.12
N TYR A 146 -7.04 -13.71 7.66
CA TYR A 146 -6.47 -13.33 6.37
C TYR A 146 -7.45 -13.59 5.21
N GLU A 147 -8.05 -14.78 5.16
CA GLU A 147 -9.01 -15.16 4.11
C GLU A 147 -10.28 -14.31 4.16
N GLU A 148 -10.75 -13.93 5.35
CA GLU A 148 -11.91 -13.06 5.50
C GLU A 148 -11.66 -11.60 5.09
N LEU A 149 -10.44 -11.11 5.29
CA LEU A 149 -10.08 -9.76 4.90
C LEU A 149 -10.00 -9.63 3.36
N ASP A 150 -9.58 -10.71 2.68
CA ASP A 150 -9.54 -10.87 1.22
C ASP A 150 -8.97 -9.63 0.52
N ILE A 151 -7.75 -9.26 0.95
CA ILE A 151 -7.03 -8.07 0.48
C ILE A 151 -6.13 -8.51 -0.68
N PRO A 152 -6.36 -7.99 -1.91
CA PRO A 152 -5.65 -8.45 -3.10
C PRO A 152 -4.33 -7.69 -3.36
N TYR A 153 -4.02 -6.67 -2.56
CA TYR A 153 -2.87 -5.80 -2.75
C TYR A 153 -1.78 -6.07 -1.72
N THR A 154 -0.55 -5.71 -2.07
CA THR A 154 0.54 -5.60 -1.09
C THR A 154 0.15 -4.55 -0.05
N MET A 155 0.35 -4.90 1.22
CA MET A 155 -0.03 -4.06 2.35
C MET A 155 1.20 -3.53 3.08
N SER A 156 1.03 -2.43 3.78
CA SER A 156 1.97 -1.99 4.83
C SER A 156 1.23 -1.60 6.11
N LEU A 157 1.94 -1.54 7.23
CA LEU A 157 1.47 -0.86 8.43
C LEU A 157 1.96 0.59 8.37
N PHE A 158 1.03 1.53 8.39
CA PHE A 158 1.32 2.95 8.28
C PHE A 158 1.00 3.66 9.60
N ILE A 159 2.03 3.95 10.37
CA ILE A 159 1.90 4.42 11.76
C ILE A 159 1.93 5.95 11.78
N LYS A 160 0.90 6.52 12.41
CA LYS A 160 0.72 7.94 12.70
C LYS A 160 0.81 8.17 14.21
N THR A 161 1.29 9.34 14.60
CA THR A 161 1.34 9.77 16.01
C THR A 161 0.82 11.19 16.15
N GLU A 162 0.69 11.69 17.38
CA GLU A 162 0.38 13.11 17.61
C GLU A 162 1.46 14.04 17.06
N ALA A 163 2.74 13.66 17.16
CA ALA A 163 3.86 14.43 16.65
C ALA A 163 3.99 14.37 15.11
N HIS A 164 3.43 13.33 14.49
CA HIS A 164 3.51 13.05 13.06
C HIS A 164 2.15 12.54 12.53
N PRO A 165 1.13 13.42 12.45
CA PRO A 165 -0.25 13.03 12.14
C PRO A 165 -0.45 12.57 10.69
N GLU A 166 0.39 13.03 9.76
CA GLU A 166 0.32 12.64 8.36
C GLU A 166 0.99 11.27 8.09
N GLY A 167 1.92 10.86 8.95
CA GLY A 167 2.61 9.56 8.91
C GLY A 167 4.00 9.64 9.50
N PHE A 168 4.45 8.58 10.16
CA PHE A 168 5.79 8.51 10.77
C PHE A 168 6.57 7.30 10.28
N ILE A 169 6.01 6.10 10.48
CA ILE A 169 6.66 4.82 10.16
C ILE A 169 5.82 4.13 9.09
N ASP A 170 6.48 3.58 8.09
CA ASP A 170 5.91 2.69 7.10
C ASP A 170 6.61 1.33 7.19
N ILE A 171 5.84 0.26 7.42
CA ILE A 171 6.36 -1.11 7.59
C ILE A 171 5.72 -1.98 6.52
N PRO A 172 6.43 -2.28 5.42
CA PRO A 172 5.92 -3.19 4.40
C PRO A 172 5.57 -4.56 5.01
N LEU A 173 4.46 -5.14 4.55
CA LEU A 173 4.05 -6.50 4.90
C LEU A 173 4.30 -7.41 3.71
N GLU A 174 5.29 -8.29 3.83
CA GLU A 174 5.55 -9.31 2.83
C GLU A 174 4.53 -10.43 2.97
N ASN A 175 3.94 -10.87 1.85
CA ASN A 175 3.01 -11.99 1.84
C ASN A 175 3.74 -13.28 1.47
N ILE A 176 3.79 -14.22 2.41
CA ILE A 176 4.35 -15.56 2.20
C ILE A 176 3.28 -16.56 2.60
N GLU A 177 2.86 -17.40 1.65
CA GLU A 177 1.87 -18.47 1.87
C GLU A 177 0.59 -17.97 2.59
N ASN A 178 0.01 -16.85 2.11
CA ASN A 178 -1.20 -16.24 2.68
C ASN A 178 -1.04 -15.74 4.13
N GLN A 179 0.17 -15.35 4.51
CA GLN A 179 0.43 -14.70 5.79
C GLN A 179 1.31 -13.47 5.58
N TRP A 180 1.00 -12.40 6.29
CA TRP A 180 1.77 -11.17 6.31
C TRP A 180 2.89 -11.24 7.34
N TYR A 181 4.09 -10.84 6.91
CA TYR A 181 5.28 -10.73 7.73
C TYR A 181 5.81 -9.28 7.68
N PRO A 182 5.93 -8.60 8.83
CA PRO A 182 6.43 -7.23 8.86
C PRO A 182 7.91 -7.21 8.51
N GLN A 183 8.26 -6.29 7.62
CA GLN A 183 9.64 -6.05 7.17
C GLN A 183 10.30 -4.96 8.04
N MET A 184 11.40 -4.39 7.54
CA MET A 184 12.11 -3.30 8.20
C MET A 184 11.23 -2.05 8.38
N PHE A 185 11.51 -1.28 9.42
CA PHE A 185 10.84 0.00 9.65
C PHE A 185 11.40 1.01 8.65
N MET A 186 10.53 1.74 7.95
CA MET A 186 10.92 2.82 7.06
C MET A 186 10.38 4.16 7.57
N LEU A 187 11.14 5.22 7.36
CA LEU A 187 10.66 6.58 7.62
C LEU A 187 9.63 6.96 6.54
N SER A 188 8.45 7.39 6.98
CA SER A 188 7.40 7.85 6.07
C SER A 188 7.77 9.17 5.39
N ALA A 189 7.62 9.22 4.06
CA ALA A 189 7.81 10.44 3.28
C ALA A 189 6.78 11.56 3.60
N THR A 190 5.72 11.21 4.33
CA THR A 190 4.70 12.16 4.81
C THR A 190 5.00 12.70 6.21
N MET A 191 6.10 12.28 6.83
CA MET A 191 6.50 12.80 8.14
C MET A 191 6.67 14.32 8.09
N ASN A 192 6.25 14.97 9.17
CA ASN A 192 6.56 16.38 9.41
C ASN A 192 8.06 16.64 9.22
N ASN A 193 8.40 17.71 8.50
CA ASN A 193 9.77 18.11 8.15
C ASN A 193 10.55 17.15 7.23
N PHE A 194 9.90 16.13 6.64
CA PHE A 194 10.57 15.20 5.72
C PHE A 194 11.31 15.93 4.58
N ALA A 195 10.67 16.95 3.97
CA ALA A 195 11.28 17.72 2.89
C ALA A 195 12.58 18.44 3.30
N THR A 196 12.69 18.86 4.56
CA THR A 196 13.92 19.46 5.09
C THR A 196 15.01 18.41 5.24
N ILE A 197 14.69 17.27 5.83
CA ILE A 197 15.63 16.14 6.00
C ILE A 197 16.13 15.65 4.64
N GLU A 198 15.22 15.44 3.68
CA GLU A 198 15.56 15.01 2.32
C GLU A 198 16.52 16.01 1.65
N LYS A 199 16.24 17.31 1.77
CA LYS A 199 17.10 18.34 1.20
C LYS A 199 18.51 18.31 1.80
N ASP A 200 18.62 18.24 3.12
CA ASP A 200 19.91 18.25 3.81
C ASP A 200 20.74 17.02 3.47
N ILE A 201 20.11 15.84 3.42
CA ILE A 201 20.76 14.59 3.03
C ILE A 201 21.20 14.64 1.57
N LYS A 202 20.32 15.02 0.63
CA LYS A 202 20.69 15.11 -0.80
C LYS A 202 21.81 16.11 -1.05
N GLN A 203 21.80 17.25 -0.36
CA GLN A 203 22.87 18.24 -0.46
C GLN A 203 24.21 17.66 0.01
N ARG A 204 24.21 16.90 1.11
CA ARG A 204 25.41 16.21 1.58
C ARG A 204 25.90 15.18 0.56
N ILE A 205 25.02 14.28 0.13
CA ILE A 205 25.37 13.22 -0.82
C ILE A 205 26.00 13.84 -2.06
N GLN A 206 25.38 14.87 -2.65
CA GLN A 206 25.92 15.52 -3.84
C GLN A 206 27.32 16.12 -3.58
N THR A 207 27.53 16.74 -2.42
CA THR A 207 28.85 17.28 -2.03
C THR A 207 29.91 16.17 -1.97
N ASP A 208 29.57 15.03 -1.37
CA ASP A 208 30.49 13.89 -1.24
C ASP A 208 30.76 13.21 -2.60
N LEU A 209 29.75 13.14 -3.47
CA LEU A 209 29.89 12.64 -4.85
C LEU A 209 30.77 13.55 -5.70
N ASP A 210 30.55 14.86 -5.66
CA ASP A 210 31.36 15.82 -6.43
C ASP A 210 32.85 15.76 -6.02
N ALA A 211 33.13 15.50 -4.75
CA ALA A 211 34.48 15.40 -4.22
C ALA A 211 35.16 14.06 -4.51
N SER A 212 34.44 12.94 -4.34
CA SER A 212 35.05 11.60 -4.29
C SER A 212 34.60 10.66 -5.42
N TYR A 213 33.44 10.91 -6.01
CA TYR A 213 32.79 10.05 -7.01
C TYR A 213 32.19 10.87 -8.16
N PRO A 214 32.99 11.70 -8.88
CA PRO A 214 32.48 12.72 -9.79
C PRO A 214 31.73 12.16 -11.01
N ASN A 215 31.85 10.86 -11.28
CA ASN A 215 31.12 10.17 -12.34
C ASN A 215 29.68 9.82 -11.95
N TYR A 216 29.32 9.94 -10.67
CA TYR A 216 27.99 9.60 -10.18
C TYR A 216 27.11 10.82 -9.95
N GLU A 217 25.80 10.62 -9.99
CA GLU A 217 24.78 11.58 -9.56
C GLU A 217 23.62 10.85 -8.88
N ILE A 218 22.82 11.59 -8.12
CA ILE A 218 21.65 11.08 -7.41
C ILE A 218 20.58 10.65 -8.42
N ASP A 219 20.00 9.46 -8.24
CA ASP A 219 18.72 9.12 -8.85
C ASP A 219 17.54 9.54 -7.95
N ASP A 220 16.67 10.42 -8.44
CA ASP A 220 15.55 10.91 -7.64
C ASP A 220 14.41 9.89 -7.44
N ASN A 221 14.37 8.81 -8.22
CA ASN A 221 13.26 7.85 -8.23
C ASN A 221 13.49 6.69 -7.25
N TYR A 222 14.74 6.29 -7.03
CA TYR A 222 15.07 5.09 -6.25
C TYR A 222 15.86 5.42 -4.99
N ARG A 223 15.19 5.26 -3.85
CA ARG A 223 15.79 5.36 -2.51
C ARG A 223 15.07 4.45 -1.51
N LYS A 224 15.75 4.08 -0.43
CA LYS A 224 15.14 3.47 0.76
C LYS A 224 15.54 4.29 1.99
N ILE A 225 14.62 4.48 2.93
CA ILE A 225 14.85 5.29 4.13
C ILE A 225 14.54 4.41 5.34
N ILE A 226 15.55 3.66 5.77
CA ILE A 226 15.42 2.69 6.85
C ILE A 226 15.43 3.47 8.16
N LEU A 227 14.44 3.22 9.03
CA LEU A 227 14.35 3.76 10.36
C LEU A 227 14.84 2.72 11.36
N ASP A 228 15.73 3.12 12.27
CA ASP A 228 16.16 2.27 13.38
C ASP A 228 14.97 1.89 14.25
N LYS A 229 14.59 0.61 14.22
CA LYS A 229 13.42 0.12 14.95
C LYS A 229 13.58 0.17 16.48
N SER A 230 14.80 0.38 16.97
CA SER A 230 15.10 0.42 18.40
C SER A 230 14.95 1.81 19.01
N SER A 231 15.47 2.85 18.35
CA SER A 231 15.41 4.23 18.82
C SER A 231 14.34 5.09 18.16
N LEU A 232 13.86 4.70 16.96
CA LEU A 232 12.95 5.47 16.10
C LEU A 232 13.43 6.91 15.83
N SER A 233 14.74 7.16 15.97
CA SER A 233 15.33 8.49 15.85
C SER A 233 16.41 8.55 14.78
N LYS A 234 17.02 7.41 14.45
CA LYS A 234 18.09 7.32 13.46
C LYS A 234 17.60 6.68 12.18
N ILE A 235 18.07 7.20 11.05
CA ILE A 235 17.77 6.65 9.73
C ILE A 235 19.04 6.33 8.96
N ALA A 236 18.96 5.31 8.11
CA ALA A 236 19.87 5.08 7.01
C ALA A 236 19.17 5.42 5.69
N TRP A 237 19.64 6.46 5.04
CA TRP A 237 19.22 6.87 3.71
C TRP A 237 20.05 6.12 2.67
N VAL A 238 19.44 5.14 2.03
CA VAL A 238 20.03 4.35 0.95
C VAL A 238 19.65 4.98 -0.38
N GLN A 239 20.63 5.55 -1.06
CA GLN A 239 20.47 6.27 -2.31
C GLN A 239 21.04 5.45 -3.46
N TYR A 240 20.22 5.17 -4.48
CA TYR A 240 20.72 4.65 -5.76
C TYR A 240 21.27 5.81 -6.58
N LEU A 241 22.36 5.57 -7.29
CA LEU A 241 23.10 6.57 -8.05
C LEU A 241 23.22 6.16 -9.52
N LYS A 242 23.13 7.15 -10.39
CA LYS A 242 23.41 7.00 -11.83
C LYS A 242 24.88 7.21 -12.11
N ASP A 243 25.46 6.32 -12.92
CA ASP A 243 26.76 6.53 -13.56
C ASP A 243 26.57 7.39 -14.81
N LYS A 244 27.07 8.62 -14.76
CA LYS A 244 27.01 9.61 -15.85
C LYS A 244 27.86 9.23 -17.06
N THR A 245 28.74 8.23 -16.93
CA THR A 245 29.58 7.76 -18.05
C THR A 245 28.83 6.80 -18.96
N ILE A 246 27.69 6.25 -18.52
CA ILE A 246 26.83 5.37 -19.31
C ILE A 246 25.91 6.23 -20.19
N ASP A 247 26.21 6.26 -21.49
CA ASP A 247 25.42 6.96 -22.51
C ASP A 247 24.68 5.95 -23.40
N ASN A 248 23.44 5.63 -23.02
CA ASN A 248 22.60 4.69 -23.74
C ASN A 248 22.14 5.19 -25.12
N ASP A 249 22.28 6.48 -25.42
CA ASP A 249 21.99 7.00 -26.76
C ASP A 249 23.10 6.65 -27.76
N LYS A 250 24.30 6.34 -27.25
CA LYS A 250 25.48 5.96 -28.06
C LYS A 250 25.84 4.48 -28.01
N ASN A 251 25.30 3.73 -27.06
CA ASN A 251 25.60 2.32 -26.88
C ASN A 251 24.74 1.42 -27.78
N GLU A 252 25.35 0.45 -28.47
CA GLU A 252 24.63 -0.55 -29.29
C GLU A 252 23.73 -1.47 -28.45
N LYS A 253 24.11 -1.68 -27.18
CA LYS A 253 23.32 -2.45 -26.21
C LYS A 253 23.03 -1.56 -25.02
N TRP A 254 21.79 -1.60 -24.58
CA TRP A 254 21.39 -0.91 -23.36
C TRP A 254 22.19 -1.41 -22.16
N GLN A 255 22.65 -0.47 -21.35
CA GLN A 255 23.37 -0.69 -20.09
C GLN A 255 22.59 0.00 -18.97
N ASN A 256 22.48 -0.64 -17.81
CA ASN A 256 21.78 -0.04 -16.68
C ASN A 256 22.63 1.08 -16.08
N PRO A 257 22.15 2.34 -16.06
CA PRO A 257 22.92 3.44 -15.46
C PRO A 257 22.93 3.41 -13.93
N LEU A 258 22.04 2.64 -13.27
CA LEU A 258 21.92 2.59 -11.81
C LEU A 258 22.92 1.60 -11.17
N THR A 259 24.20 1.91 -11.28
CA THR A 259 25.30 1.05 -10.81
C THR A 259 25.75 1.40 -9.39
N GLY A 260 25.51 2.63 -8.93
CA GLY A 260 25.98 3.09 -7.61
C GLY A 260 24.95 2.93 -6.50
N LEU A 261 25.43 2.61 -5.30
CA LEU A 261 24.64 2.55 -4.07
C LEU A 261 25.40 3.27 -2.95
N TYR A 262 24.78 4.29 -2.37
CA TYR A 262 25.39 5.13 -1.34
C TYR A 262 24.49 5.19 -0.11
N ILE A 263 25.08 5.12 1.08
CA ILE A 263 24.32 5.18 2.34
C ILE A 263 24.77 6.40 3.13
N THR A 264 23.82 7.19 3.62
CA THR A 264 24.04 8.29 4.57
C THR A 264 23.20 8.06 5.81
N TYR A 265 23.75 8.33 6.98
CA TYR A 265 23.00 8.21 8.24
C TYR A 265 22.59 9.58 8.76
N TYR A 266 21.44 9.65 9.41
CA TYR A 266 20.90 10.90 9.94
C TYR A 266 20.11 10.66 11.24
N ASP A 267 20.29 11.53 12.22
CA ASP A 267 19.52 11.52 13.46
C ASP A 267 18.43 12.61 13.40
N ILE A 268 17.18 12.18 13.39
CA ILE A 268 15.98 13.02 13.24
C ILE A 268 15.81 13.99 14.40
N GLN A 269 16.21 13.61 15.62
CA GLN A 269 16.02 14.42 16.82
C GLN A 269 17.04 15.55 16.91
N THR A 270 18.30 15.25 16.61
CA THR A 270 19.41 16.21 16.72
C THR A 270 19.67 16.97 15.42
N GLY A 271 19.15 16.48 14.29
CA GLY A 271 19.48 16.96 12.96
C GLY A 271 20.92 16.64 12.56
N HIS A 272 21.60 15.76 13.30
CA HIS A 272 22.99 15.41 13.03
C HIS A 272 23.06 14.47 11.83
N LEU A 273 23.79 14.90 10.81
CA LEU A 273 24.09 14.11 9.63
C LEU A 273 25.46 13.45 9.80
N TYR A 274 25.49 12.13 9.75
CA TYR A 274 26.70 11.33 9.87
C TYR A 274 27.43 11.23 8.52
N PHE A 275 28.64 10.68 8.53
CA PHE A 275 29.35 10.34 7.30
C PHE A 275 28.55 9.34 6.44
N GLY A 276 28.66 9.46 5.12
CA GLY A 276 28.10 8.51 4.16
C GLY A 276 29.18 7.82 3.34
N GLU A 277 28.90 6.61 2.86
CA GLU A 277 29.85 5.82 2.07
C GLU A 277 29.21 5.21 0.82
N MET A 278 30.03 5.02 -0.21
CA MET A 278 29.69 4.21 -1.38
C MET A 278 29.76 2.74 -1.00
N VAL A 279 28.62 2.06 -1.04
CA VAL A 279 28.48 0.64 -0.70
C VAL A 279 28.76 -0.26 -1.90
N SER A 280 28.36 0.17 -3.11
CA SER A 280 28.62 -0.56 -4.34
C SER A 280 28.69 0.39 -5.54
N GLN A 281 29.50 0.03 -6.53
CA GLN A 281 29.58 0.64 -7.86
C GLN A 281 29.18 -0.35 -8.97
N GLU A 282 28.75 -1.55 -8.58
CA GLU A 282 28.38 -2.65 -9.49
C GLU A 282 26.98 -3.17 -9.12
N ASN A 283 26.11 -2.30 -8.60
CA ASN A 283 24.78 -2.67 -8.14
C ASN A 283 23.88 -3.23 -9.27
N ASP A 284 24.22 -2.95 -10.51
CA ASP A 284 23.59 -3.51 -11.71
C ASP A 284 23.95 -4.99 -11.97
N ASN A 285 25.00 -5.50 -11.33
CA ASN A 285 25.54 -6.85 -11.53
C ASN A 285 25.28 -7.80 -10.35
N ILE A 286 24.60 -7.33 -9.31
CA ILE A 286 24.24 -8.13 -8.13
C ILE A 286 22.73 -8.29 -8.01
N SER A 287 22.31 -9.39 -7.41
CA SER A 287 20.89 -9.68 -7.18
C SER A 287 20.30 -8.79 -6.08
N TYR A 288 18.98 -8.71 -6.03
CA TYR A 288 18.25 -7.99 -4.97
C TYR A 288 18.65 -8.45 -3.56
N ASP A 289 18.76 -9.77 -3.36
CA ASP A 289 19.10 -10.36 -2.06
C ASP A 289 20.53 -10.00 -1.63
N GLU A 290 21.47 -9.98 -2.59
CA GLU A 290 22.84 -9.54 -2.35
C GLU A 290 22.92 -8.04 -2.02
N THR A 291 22.19 -7.19 -2.75
CA THR A 291 22.07 -5.77 -2.42
C THR A 291 21.51 -5.56 -1.01
N LEU A 292 20.45 -6.29 -0.65
CA LEU A 292 19.83 -6.20 0.67
C LEU A 292 20.79 -6.66 1.77
N ALA A 293 21.54 -7.74 1.56
CA ALA A 293 22.54 -8.22 2.50
C ALA A 293 23.67 -7.20 2.71
N LEU A 294 24.13 -6.53 1.65
CA LEU A 294 25.13 -5.46 1.74
C LEU A 294 24.61 -4.25 2.50
N ILE A 295 23.39 -3.80 2.21
CA ILE A 295 22.74 -2.71 2.95
C ILE A 295 22.66 -3.08 4.43
N LYS A 296 22.16 -4.28 4.74
CA LYS A 296 22.03 -4.77 6.12
C LYS A 296 23.36 -4.78 6.86
N LEU A 297 24.40 -5.33 6.25
CA LEU A 297 25.74 -5.35 6.84
C LEU A 297 26.25 -3.95 7.19
N LYS A 298 26.05 -2.96 6.31
CA LYS A 298 26.50 -1.59 6.52
C LYS A 298 25.67 -0.85 7.57
N VAL A 299 24.34 -0.97 7.48
CA VAL A 299 23.40 -0.28 8.36
C VAL A 299 23.50 -0.79 9.79
N GLU A 300 23.58 -2.11 9.99
CA GLU A 300 23.71 -2.70 11.33
C GLU A 300 25.09 -2.41 11.97
N ALA A 301 26.15 -2.25 11.17
CA ALA A 301 27.47 -1.87 11.68
C ALA A 301 27.49 -0.47 12.31
N GLU A 302 26.62 0.43 11.85
CA GLU A 302 26.41 1.78 12.42
C GLU A 302 25.36 1.80 13.55
N GLY A 303 24.90 0.63 13.99
CA GLY A 303 24.00 0.48 15.14
C GLY A 303 22.53 0.80 14.83
N ILE A 304 22.14 0.85 13.56
CA ILE A 304 20.74 0.93 13.14
C ILE A 304 20.19 -0.48 13.00
N GLN A 305 19.14 -0.78 13.77
CA GLN A 305 18.50 -2.08 13.72
C GLN A 305 17.43 -2.09 12.62
N MET A 306 17.68 -2.85 11.57
CA MET A 306 16.73 -3.12 10.49
C MET A 306 15.58 -4.01 10.93
#